data_AF-A0A399SQI9-F1
#
_entry.id   AF-A0A399SQI9-F1
#
_cell.length_a   1.000
_cell.length_b   1.000
_cell.length_c   1.000
_cell.angle_alpha   90.00
_cell.angle_beta   90.00
_cell.angle_gamma   90.00
#
_symmetry.space_group_name_H-M   'P 1'
#
loop_
_entity.id
_entity.type
_entity.pdbx_description
1 polymer ?
#
loop_
_entity_poly.entity_id
_entity_poly.type
_entity_poly.pdbx_seq_one_letter_code
_entity_poly.pdbx_strand_id
1 'polypeptide(L)' 'MSDSNSGETQATAMLVVTVALSIIAGIISWNLVHPHSFGSFIGFLIFWGVFSAIGRFLAMILVSVIAGKK' A
#
# COMPACT_ATOMS: atom_id res chain seq x y z
N MET A 1 -16.60 -30.64 6.05
CA MET A 1 -15.83 -29.66 6.85
C MET A 1 -14.50 -29.45 6.16
N SER A 2 -14.29 -28.29 5.52
CA SER A 2 -12.99 -27.60 5.34
C SER A 2 -13.05 -26.64 4.12
N ASP A 3 -13.71 -25.50 4.27
CA ASP A 3 -13.61 -24.37 3.32
C ASP A 3 -13.14 -23.09 4.04
N SER A 4 -12.34 -23.25 5.11
CA SER A 4 -11.77 -22.13 5.88
C SER A 4 -10.49 -21.56 5.25
N ASN A 5 -9.93 -22.19 4.22
CA ASN A 5 -8.62 -21.83 3.66
C ASN A 5 -8.68 -20.66 2.65
N SER A 6 -9.86 -20.37 2.11
CA SER A 6 -10.04 -19.33 1.08
C SER A 6 -9.99 -17.91 1.65
N GLY A 7 -10.50 -17.69 2.87
CA GLY A 7 -10.46 -16.40 3.55
C GLY A 7 -9.06 -16.01 4.03
N GLU A 8 -8.28 -16.98 4.51
CA GLU A 8 -6.91 -16.77 4.98
C GLU A 8 -5.98 -16.41 3.82
N THR A 9 -6.10 -17.13 2.69
CA THR A 9 -5.33 -16.85 1.48
C THR A 9 -5.62 -15.44 0.93
N GLN A 10 -6.87 -14.99 1.01
CA GLN A 10 -7.28 -13.66 0.54
C GLN A 10 -6.77 -12.54 1.45
N ALA A 11 -6.77 -12.76 2.77
CA ALA A 11 -6.20 -11.82 3.75
C ALA A 11 -4.67 -11.70 3.60
N THR A 12 -3.97 -12.82 3.41
CA THR A 12 -2.53 -12.82 3.14
C THR A 12 -2.20 -12.10 1.83
N ALA A 13 -2.98 -12.32 0.76
CA ALA A 13 -2.80 -11.62 -0.51
C ALA A 13 -2.97 -10.09 -0.36
N MET A 14 -3.98 -9.63 0.38
CA MET A 14 -4.17 -8.20 0.66
C MET A 14 -3.02 -7.60 1.48
N LEU A 15 -2.46 -8.35 2.43
CA LEU A 15 -1.28 -7.91 3.19
C LEU A 15 -0.05 -7.76 2.29
N VAL A 16 0.22 -8.75 1.43
CA VAL A 16 1.34 -8.70 0.48
C VAL A 16 1.20 -7.51 -0.46
N VAL A 17 0.00 -7.27 -1.00
CA VAL A 17 -0.29 -6.10 -1.84
C VAL A 17 -0.10 -4.79 -1.08
N THR A 18 -0.54 -4.72 0.18
CA THR A 18 -0.36 -3.53 1.02
C THR A 18 1.11 -3.24 1.29
N VAL A 19 1.90 -4.27 1.60
CA VAL A 19 3.34 -4.14 1.85
C VAL A 19 4.07 -3.73 0.57
N ALA A 20 3.75 -4.36 -0.58
CA ALA A 20 4.33 -4.00 -1.87
C ALA A 20 4.01 -2.54 -2.25
N LEU A 21 2.76 -2.09 -2.07
CA LEU A 21 2.37 -0.70 -2.29
C LEU A 21 3.13 0.27 -1.37
N SER A 22 3.36 -0.11 -0.12
CA SER A 22 4.12 0.71 0.82
C SER A 22 5.61 0.82 0.42
N ILE A 23 6.22 -0.27 -0.06
CA ILE A 23 7.60 -0.28 -0.56
C ILE A 23 7.72 0.60 -1.81
N ILE A 24 6.80 0.48 -2.77
CA ILE A 24 6.80 1.30 -4.00
C ILE A 24 6.59 2.78 -3.65
N ALA A 25 5.67 3.09 -2.74
CA ALA A 25 5.48 4.45 -2.24
C ALA A 25 6.73 5.00 -1.56
N GLY A 26 7.47 4.15 -0.84
CA GLY A 26 8.76 4.49 -0.26
C GLY A 26 9.81 4.80 -1.33
N ILE A 27 9.95 3.98 -2.36
CA ILE A 27 10.91 4.21 -3.46
C ILE A 27 10.59 5.53 -4.19
N ILE A 28 9.31 5.79 -4.50
CA ILE A 28 8.88 7.04 -5.16
C ILE A 28 9.18 8.25 -4.26
N SER A 29 8.82 8.17 -2.97
CA SER A 29 9.06 9.27 -2.03
C SER A 29 10.56 9.53 -1.82
N TRP A 30 11.38 8.48 -1.84
CA TRP A 30 12.84 8.59 -1.71
C TRP A 30 13.46 9.29 -2.92
N ASN A 31 12.99 8.96 -4.13
CA ASN A 31 13.42 9.64 -5.36
C ASN A 31 12.91 11.09 -5.43
N LEU A 32 11.71 11.37 -4.92
CA LEU A 32 11.15 12.73 -4.95
C LEU A 32 11.85 13.68 -3.99
N VAL A 33 12.10 13.21 -2.75
CA VAL A 33 12.57 14.08 -1.66
C VAL A 33 14.09 14.07 -1.55
N HIS A 34 14.78 13.05 -2.11
CA HIS A 34 16.24 12.85 -2.01
C HIS A 34 16.77 13.23 -0.62
N PRO A 35 16.41 12.47 0.44
CA PRO A 35 16.66 12.90 1.80
C PRO A 35 18.16 12.92 2.14
N HIS A 36 18.78 14.10 1.99
CA HIS A 36 20.18 14.35 2.31
C HIS A 36 20.36 15.02 3.69
N SER A 37 19.26 15.33 4.39
CA SER A 37 19.24 15.99 5.70
C SER A 37 18.10 15.46 6.58
N PHE A 38 18.18 15.65 7.90
CA PHE A 38 17.13 15.21 8.84
C PHE A 38 15.76 15.85 8.55
N GLY A 39 15.74 17.10 8.11
CA GLY A 39 14.50 17.77 7.68
C GLY A 39 13.89 17.15 6.42
N SER A 40 14.74 16.80 5.44
CA SER A 40 14.30 16.09 4.24
C SER A 40 13.80 14.67 4.56
N PHE A 41 14.35 14.01 5.57
CA PHE A 41 13.86 12.71 6.05
C PHE A 41 12.45 12.80 6.64
N ILE A 42 12.14 13.87 7.41
CA ILE A 42 10.78 14.12 7.88
C ILE A 42 9.82 14.37 6.70
N GLY A 43 10.27 15.13 5.69
CA GLY A 43 9.53 15.29 4.44
C GLY A 43 9.24 13.95 3.75
N PHE A 44 10.25 13.08 3.64
CA PHE A 44 10.10 11.73 3.09
C PHE A 44 9.06 10.91 3.86
N LEU A 45 9.08 10.92 5.20
CA LEU A 45 8.11 10.18 6.02
C LEU A 45 6.67 10.69 5.81
N ILE A 46 6.48 12.01 5.71
CA ILE A 46 5.17 12.62 5.44
C ILE A 46 4.67 12.22 4.04
N PHE A 47 5.51 12.39 3.01
CA PHE A 47 5.16 11.99 1.64
C PHE A 47 4.89 10.50 1.52
N TRP A 48 5.70 9.66 2.16
CA TRP A 48 5.53 8.21 2.18
C TRP A 48 4.21 7.81 2.83
N GLY A 49 3.87 8.41 3.97
CA GLY A 49 2.58 8.20 4.63
C GLY A 49 1.39 8.58 3.75
N VAL A 50 1.46 9.74 3.09
CA VAL A 50 0.41 10.23 2.18
C VAL A 50 0.26 9.31 0.96
N PHE A 51 1.37 8.95 0.29
CA PHE A 51 1.35 8.03 -0.85
C PHE A 51 0.83 6.64 -0.45
N SER A 52 1.21 6.13 0.73
CA SER A 52 0.71 4.85 1.21
C SER A 52 -0.79 4.88 1.54
N ALA A 53 -1.31 6.00 2.06
CA ALA A 53 -2.74 6.18 2.30
C ALA A 53 -3.53 6.22 0.99
N ILE A 54 -3.05 6.98 0.00
CA ILE A 54 -3.63 7.05 -1.34
C ILE A 54 -3.61 5.67 -2.01
N GLY A 55 -2.48 4.95 -1.94
CA GLY A 55 -2.34 3.61 -2.50
C GLY A 55 -3.33 2.61 -1.92
N ARG A 56 -3.54 2.61 -0.59
CA ARG A 56 -4.55 1.77 0.06
C ARG A 56 -5.97 2.16 -0.33
N PHE A 57 -6.26 3.45 -0.45
CA PHE A 57 -7.56 3.94 -0.90
C PHE A 57 -7.87 3.50 -2.33
N LEU A 58 -6.90 3.63 -3.24
CA LEU A 58 -6.99 3.14 -4.61
C LEU A 58 -7.15 1.62 -4.67
N ALA A 59 -6.41 0.87 -3.85
CA ALA A 59 -6.54 -0.58 -3.77
C ALA A 59 -7.93 -1.02 -3.29
N MET A 60 -8.51 -0.33 -2.29
CA MET A 60 -9.89 -0.60 -1.85
C MET A 60 -10.91 -0.29 -2.93
N ILE A 61 -10.76 0.81 -3.67
CA ILE A 61 -11.62 1.13 -4.82
C ILE A 61 -11.52 0.04 -5.89
N LEU A 62 -10.29 -0.40 -6.22
CA LEU A 62 -10.04 -1.48 -7.18
C LEU A 62 -10.71 -2.78 -6.74
N VAL A 63 -10.54 -3.17 -5.49
CA VAL A 63 -11.20 -4.36 -4.91
C VAL A 63 -12.72 -4.22 -4.96
N SER A 64 -13.27 -3.06 -4.61
CA SER A 64 -14.72 -2.81 -4.65
C SER A 64 -15.28 -2.88 -6.06
N VAL A 65 -14.55 -2.36 -7.07
CA VAL A 65 -14.96 -2.41 -8.48
C VAL A 65 -14.89 -3.84 -9.02
N ILE A 66 -13.87 -4.61 -8.65
CA ILE A 66 -13.73 -6.01 -9.05
C ILE A 66 -14.79 -6.88 -8.36
N ALA A 67 -15.04 -6.66 -7.07
CA ALA A 67 -16.02 -7.41 -6.28
C ALA A 67 -17.46 -7.08 -6.67
N GLY A 68 -17.78 -5.81 -6.97
CA GLY A 68 -19.10 -5.38 -7.43
C GLY A 68 -19.42 -5.74 -8.88
N LYS A 69 -18.45 -6.32 -9.63
CA LYS A 69 -18.65 -6.83 -10.99
C LYS A 69 -19.03 -8.33 -11.05
N LYS A 70 -19.12 -9.00 -9.90
CA LYS A 70 -19.70 -10.35 -9.75
C LYS A 70 -21.15 -10.25 -9.29
#